data_AF-A0A355DVD4-F1
#
_entry.id   AF-A0A355DVD4-F1
#
_cell.length_a   1.000
_cell.length_b   1.000
_cell.length_c   1.000
_cell.angle_alpha   90.00
_cell.angle_beta   90.00
_cell.angle_gamma   90.00
#
_symmetry.space_group_name_H-M   'P 1'
#
loop_
_entity.id
_entity.type
_entity.pdbx_description
1 polymer ?
#
loop_
_entity_poly.entity_id
_entity_poly.type
_entity_poly.pdbx_seq_one_letter_code
_entity_poly.pdbx_strand_id
1 'polypeptide(L)'
;MVAVVDQVRRRLTMQTAEIAPGTTAIRSLDWDRDRFDIEFGLQNGTTYNSFLIQSEKTALVDTSHEKFRQLYLDTLTGLIDPTQLDYLIVSHTEPDHSGLVKDILTLAPEITIVGSKVAIQFLQDWLHQPFQSQIVKNGDRLDLGNEHELEFVIAPNLHWPDTIFSYDTKTQILYTCDAFGMHYCDDHTFDEDLDLLEEDFKYYYDCLMGPNARSVLSALKRMSQLPEVTTIATGHGPLLHHNLTELTGRYRQWSEEQAKAETTVAVFYLSNYGFSDRLAQAIAHGITKAGVIVEMMDLRSADLQDVKELVSIASGLVIGTPPTTGDILATVQTAIGTILGATNPKQSFGVFESGGADSESAYPLINKFRDLGLNPAFSPILVKDIPTETTYHLCEEAGTDLGQWLSRDRTIKQIKALDSDLEKALGRLSSGLYILTTQKGNLSSAMFASWVGQASFKPLGITVAVAKDRAIESLLHIGDRFVLNVLEEGNYQKLMKHFLKRLPPGADRFADVKTYPATNGSPILAEALAYMECEVKSRMDCGDHWTIYSTVSVGRVSKPDALPAVHHRKVGNHY
;
A
#
# COMPACT_ATOMS: atom_id res chain seq x y z
N MET A 1 -28.81 -22.48 20.52
CA MET A 1 -28.57 -21.04 20.76
C MET A 1 -27.89 -20.52 19.52
N VAL A 2 -28.64 -19.83 18.65
CA VAL A 2 -28.08 -19.22 17.44
C VAL A 2 -27.27 -18.02 17.91
N ALA A 3 -25.96 -18.03 17.66
CA ALA A 3 -25.12 -16.87 17.93
C ALA A 3 -25.64 -15.72 17.06
N VAL A 4 -26.22 -14.72 17.71
CA VAL A 4 -26.53 -13.44 17.08
C VAL A 4 -25.18 -12.83 16.74
N VAL A 5 -24.84 -12.80 15.46
CA VAL A 5 -23.71 -12.02 14.96
C VAL A 5 -24.03 -10.57 15.33
N ASP A 6 -23.24 -10.00 16.23
CA ASP A 6 -23.33 -8.58 16.58
C ASP A 6 -23.19 -7.80 15.26
N GLN A 7 -24.25 -7.10 14.84
CA GLN A 7 -24.16 -6.20 13.70
C GLN A 7 -23.25 -5.04 14.15
N VAL A 8 -21.98 -5.10 13.75
CA VAL A 8 -21.03 -3.99 13.94
C VAL A 8 -21.67 -2.74 13.32
N ARG A 9 -22.13 -1.84 14.19
CA ARG A 9 -22.78 -0.60 13.79
C ARG A 9 -21.68 0.37 13.33
N ARG A 10 -21.40 0.37 12.02
CA ARG A 10 -20.38 1.23 11.41
C ARG A 10 -20.63 2.70 11.79
N ARG A 11 -19.63 3.36 12.35
CA ARG A 11 -19.57 4.78 12.63
C ARG A 11 -19.24 5.52 11.34
N LEU A 12 -20.29 5.81 10.57
CA LEU A 12 -20.22 6.60 9.34
C LEU A 12 -20.87 7.96 9.58
N THR A 13 -20.17 9.05 9.30
CA THR A 13 -20.68 10.42 9.45
C THR A 13 -20.38 11.26 8.22
N MET A 14 -21.14 12.34 8.03
CA MET A 14 -20.89 13.33 6.98
C MET A 14 -20.41 14.63 7.62
N GLN A 15 -19.46 15.29 6.98
CA GLN A 15 -19.05 16.64 7.32
C GLN A 15 -19.08 17.49 6.05
N THR A 16 -19.57 18.73 6.17
CA THR A 16 -19.50 19.73 5.12
C THR A 16 -18.74 20.95 5.63
N ALA A 17 -17.93 21.55 4.77
CA ALA A 17 -17.15 22.74 5.10
C ALA A 17 -17.00 23.63 3.87
N GLU A 18 -17.26 24.94 4.00
CA GLU A 18 -16.89 25.91 2.97
C GLU A 18 -15.37 26.12 3.03
N ILE A 19 -14.66 25.74 1.97
CA ILE A 19 -13.19 25.76 1.92
C ILE A 19 -12.63 26.93 1.11
N ALA A 20 -13.46 27.53 0.26
CA ALA A 20 -13.20 28.77 -0.47
C ALA A 20 -14.53 29.36 -0.98
N PRO A 21 -14.56 30.63 -1.44
CA PRO A 21 -15.78 31.24 -1.95
C PRO A 21 -16.41 30.40 -3.08
N GLY A 22 -17.64 29.92 -2.84
CA GLY A 22 -18.35 29.08 -3.80
C GLY A 22 -17.88 27.62 -3.87
N THR A 23 -17.02 27.18 -2.95
CA THR A 23 -16.47 25.82 -2.91
C THR A 23 -16.73 25.17 -1.56
N THR A 24 -17.48 24.07 -1.57
CA THR A 24 -17.82 23.28 -0.37
C THR A 24 -17.20 21.89 -0.46
N ALA A 25 -16.43 21.50 0.55
CA ALA A 25 -16.01 20.11 0.75
C ALA A 25 -17.16 19.29 1.35
N ILE A 26 -17.40 18.09 0.81
CA ILE A 26 -18.32 17.08 1.32
C ILE A 26 -17.46 15.87 1.69
N ARG A 27 -17.30 15.63 3.00
CA ARG A 27 -16.43 14.58 3.53
C ARG A 27 -17.26 13.46 4.12
N SER A 28 -17.10 12.26 3.57
CA SER A 28 -17.67 11.02 4.09
C SER A 28 -16.69 10.37 5.07
N LEU A 29 -16.91 10.52 6.37
CA LEU A 29 -16.00 10.09 7.45
C LEU A 29 -16.31 8.65 7.86
N ASP A 30 -15.34 7.74 7.67
CA ASP A 30 -15.40 6.36 8.14
C ASP A 30 -14.41 6.14 9.29
N TRP A 31 -14.95 6.14 10.50
CA TRP A 31 -14.20 6.02 11.75
C TRP A 31 -13.78 4.59 12.10
N ASP A 32 -14.41 3.60 11.47
CA ASP A 32 -14.23 2.18 11.81
C ASP A 32 -13.46 1.43 10.74
N ARG A 33 -12.98 2.11 9.69
CA ARG A 33 -12.15 1.49 8.68
C ARG A 33 -10.81 1.14 9.30
N ASP A 34 -10.63 -0.13 9.61
CA ASP A 34 -9.38 -0.69 10.13
C ASP A 34 -8.46 -1.18 9.00
N ARG A 35 -8.93 -1.18 7.74
CA ARG A 35 -8.13 -1.53 6.55
C ARG A 35 -8.52 -0.78 5.28
N PHE A 36 -7.53 -0.22 4.57
CA PHE A 36 -7.66 0.23 3.20
C PHE A 36 -7.32 -0.96 2.32
N ASP A 37 -8.30 -1.40 1.56
CA ASP A 37 -8.28 -2.75 1.00
C ASP A 37 -8.00 -3.84 2.08
N ILE A 38 -7.65 -5.06 1.68
CA ILE A 38 -7.37 -6.16 2.64
C ILE A 38 -5.88 -6.12 3.11
N GLU A 39 -5.07 -5.19 2.62
CA GLU A 39 -3.61 -5.25 2.76
C GLU A 39 -3.03 -4.15 3.66
N PHE A 40 -3.69 -2.99 3.74
CA PHE A 40 -3.15 -1.82 4.40
C PHE A 40 -3.86 -1.60 5.72
N GLY A 41 -3.20 -1.97 6.82
CA GLY A 41 -3.75 -1.73 8.16
C GLY A 41 -3.94 -0.23 8.38
N LEU A 42 -5.17 0.17 8.71
CA LEU A 42 -5.49 1.52 9.13
C LEU A 42 -5.64 1.55 10.64
N GLN A 43 -5.01 2.53 11.27
CA GLN A 43 -5.19 2.76 12.71
C GLN A 43 -6.27 3.83 12.96
N ASN A 44 -6.42 4.77 12.02
CA ASN A 44 -7.11 6.04 12.25
C ASN A 44 -8.33 6.26 11.33
N GLY A 45 -8.88 5.22 10.70
CA GLY A 45 -10.02 5.36 9.77
C GLY A 45 -9.64 6.02 8.45
N THR A 46 -10.63 6.47 7.67
CA THR A 46 -10.41 7.27 6.45
C THR A 46 -11.59 8.20 6.17
N THR A 47 -11.39 9.15 5.25
CA THR A 47 -12.49 9.90 4.62
C THR A 47 -12.59 9.59 3.13
N TYR A 48 -13.72 9.93 2.51
CA TYR A 48 -13.90 10.04 1.06
C TYR A 48 -14.41 11.45 0.78
N ASN A 49 -13.57 12.29 0.21
CA ASN A 49 -13.82 13.70 0.05
C ASN A 49 -14.25 13.99 -1.39
N SER A 50 -15.37 14.69 -1.56
CA SER A 50 -15.78 15.28 -2.82
C SER A 50 -15.98 16.80 -2.65
N PHE A 51 -16.08 17.52 -3.77
CA PHE A 51 -16.09 18.99 -3.73
C PHE A 51 -17.16 19.56 -4.66
N LEU A 52 -18.04 20.40 -4.10
CA LEU A 52 -19.07 21.12 -4.83
C LEU A 52 -18.59 22.55 -5.12
N ILE A 53 -18.45 22.90 -6.40
CA ILE A 53 -18.06 24.23 -6.89
C ILE A 53 -19.29 24.89 -7.52
N GLN A 54 -19.81 25.94 -6.89
CA GLN A 54 -21.01 26.66 -7.31
C GLN A 54 -20.62 28.03 -7.86
N SER A 55 -20.72 28.17 -9.19
CA SER A 55 -20.50 29.42 -9.91
C SER A 55 -21.66 29.69 -10.88
N GLU A 56 -21.43 30.30 -12.06
CA GLU A 56 -22.46 30.39 -13.10
C GLU A 56 -22.87 29.01 -13.60
N LYS A 57 -21.89 28.09 -13.64
CA LYS A 57 -22.10 26.65 -13.78
C LYS A 57 -21.63 25.94 -12.52
N THR A 58 -22.28 24.83 -12.21
CA THR A 58 -21.97 24.02 -11.02
C THR A 58 -21.21 22.76 -11.41
N ALA A 59 -20.09 22.51 -10.73
CA ALA A 59 -19.33 21.28 -10.86
C ALA A 59 -19.28 20.50 -9.54
N LEU A 60 -19.42 19.19 -9.62
CA LEU A 60 -19.09 18.26 -8.55
C LEU A 60 -17.78 17.55 -8.91
N VAL A 61 -16.78 17.61 -8.05
CA VAL A 61 -15.50 16.90 -8.19
C VAL A 61 -15.55 15.63 -7.35
N ASP A 62 -15.46 14.50 -8.04
CA ASP A 62 -15.56 13.14 -7.51
C ASP A 62 -16.87 12.88 -6.73
N THR A 63 -17.05 11.64 -6.28
CA THR A 63 -18.18 11.23 -5.44
C THR A 63 -17.66 10.55 -4.18
N SER A 64 -18.36 9.55 -3.67
CA SER A 64 -18.00 8.86 -2.44
C SER A 64 -18.19 7.36 -2.60
N HIS A 65 -17.69 6.60 -1.63
CA HIS A 65 -17.87 5.18 -1.56
C HIS A 65 -19.35 4.79 -1.40
N GLU A 66 -19.78 3.71 -2.08
CA GLU A 66 -21.14 3.17 -2.02
C GLU A 66 -21.73 2.99 -0.60
N LYS A 67 -20.90 2.70 0.42
CA LYS A 67 -21.38 2.55 1.80
C LYS A 67 -21.98 3.83 2.39
N PHE A 68 -21.63 4.99 1.82
CA PHE A 68 -22.20 6.28 2.17
C PHE A 68 -23.40 6.69 1.31
N ARG A 69 -23.84 5.87 0.34
CA ARG A 69 -24.86 6.23 -0.67
C ARG A 69 -25.97 7.12 -0.12
N GLN A 70 -26.72 6.67 0.89
CA GLN A 70 -27.83 7.45 1.43
C GLN A 70 -27.37 8.75 2.12
N LEU A 71 -26.37 8.65 3.00
CA LEU A 71 -25.84 9.80 3.75
C LEU A 71 -25.29 10.88 2.80
N TYR A 72 -24.58 10.46 1.76
CA TYR A 72 -23.99 11.34 0.76
C TYR A 72 -25.06 12.03 -0.09
N LEU A 73 -26.03 11.27 -0.61
CA LEU A 73 -27.11 11.83 -1.44
C LEU A 73 -28.01 12.78 -0.64
N ASP A 74 -28.31 12.45 0.62
CA ASP A 74 -29.07 13.34 1.51
C ASP A 74 -28.29 14.65 1.78
N THR A 75 -26.98 14.54 2.00
CA THR A 75 -26.10 15.70 2.21
C THR A 75 -26.03 16.58 0.96
N LEU A 76 -25.79 15.98 -0.21
CA LEU A 76 -25.72 16.70 -1.48
C LEU A 76 -27.03 17.41 -1.80
N THR A 77 -28.17 16.73 -1.65
CA THR A 77 -29.51 17.31 -1.89
C THR A 77 -29.84 18.43 -0.89
N GLY A 78 -29.24 18.40 0.30
CA GLY A 78 -29.33 19.48 1.27
C GLY A 78 -28.50 20.72 0.92
N LEU A 79 -27.45 20.57 0.11
CA LEU A 79 -26.57 21.65 -0.34
C LEU A 79 -27.03 22.28 -1.66
N ILE A 80 -27.56 21.48 -2.58
CA ILE A 80 -28.00 21.92 -3.90
C ILE A 80 -29.13 21.04 -4.43
N ASP A 81 -29.95 21.59 -5.33
CA ASP A 81 -30.79 20.79 -6.23
C ASP A 81 -29.88 20.06 -7.24
N PRO A 82 -29.73 18.72 -7.18
CA PRO A 82 -28.78 18.01 -8.03
C PRO A 82 -29.03 18.20 -9.53
N THR A 83 -30.25 18.55 -9.94
CA THR A 83 -30.57 18.82 -11.35
C THR A 83 -29.86 20.06 -11.91
N GLN A 84 -29.29 20.90 -11.05
CA GLN A 84 -28.50 22.09 -11.40
C GLN A 84 -27.00 21.79 -11.59
N LEU A 85 -26.57 20.53 -11.45
CA LEU A 85 -25.19 20.15 -11.73
C LEU A 85 -24.94 20.14 -13.24
N ASP A 86 -24.04 20.99 -13.71
CA ASP A 86 -23.60 21.03 -15.10
C ASP A 86 -22.52 19.98 -15.38
N TYR A 87 -21.59 19.81 -14.43
CA TYR A 87 -20.43 18.94 -14.60
C TYR A 87 -20.22 18.00 -13.41
N LEU A 88 -19.84 16.75 -13.73
CA LEU A 88 -19.24 15.82 -12.78
C LEU A 88 -17.81 15.54 -13.23
N ILE A 89 -16.84 16.07 -12.50
CA ILE A 89 -15.42 15.84 -12.75
C ILE A 89 -15.04 14.55 -12.04
N VAL A 90 -14.63 13.54 -12.81
CA VAL A 90 -14.14 12.28 -12.28
C VAL A 90 -12.62 12.30 -12.40
N SER A 91 -11.96 12.60 -11.29
CA SER A 91 -10.51 12.65 -11.18
C SER A 91 -9.90 11.26 -11.27
N HIS A 92 -10.62 10.28 -10.75
CA HIS A 92 -10.20 8.89 -10.65
C HIS A 92 -11.43 7.97 -10.53
N THR A 93 -11.40 6.82 -11.19
CA THR A 93 -12.52 5.89 -11.29
C THR A 93 -12.53 4.79 -10.24
N GLU A 94 -11.58 4.70 -9.30
CA GLU A 94 -11.67 3.69 -8.24
C GLU A 94 -13.00 3.81 -7.46
N PRO A 95 -13.69 2.69 -7.13
CA PRO A 95 -15.07 2.72 -6.63
C PRO A 95 -15.32 3.47 -5.33
N ASP A 96 -14.27 3.80 -4.58
CA ASP A 96 -14.40 4.55 -3.35
C ASP A 96 -14.50 6.07 -3.56
N HIS A 97 -14.14 6.56 -4.75
CA HIS A 97 -14.35 7.94 -5.21
C HIS A 97 -15.43 8.02 -6.29
N SER A 98 -15.62 6.97 -7.08
CA SER A 98 -16.56 6.95 -8.21
C SER A 98 -17.85 6.16 -7.96
N GLY A 99 -17.98 5.54 -6.78
CA GLY A 99 -19.03 4.56 -6.48
C GLY A 99 -20.48 5.08 -6.59
N LEU A 100 -20.68 6.39 -6.56
CA LEU A 100 -21.99 7.03 -6.66
C LEU A 100 -22.22 7.77 -7.99
N VAL A 101 -21.32 7.67 -8.97
CA VAL A 101 -21.49 8.30 -10.29
C VAL A 101 -22.83 7.92 -10.94
N LYS A 102 -23.25 6.66 -10.81
CA LYS A 102 -24.54 6.18 -11.34
C LYS A 102 -25.74 6.84 -10.65
N ASP A 103 -25.65 7.06 -9.34
CA ASP A 103 -26.69 7.73 -8.56
C ASP A 103 -26.77 9.21 -8.97
N ILE A 104 -25.63 9.88 -9.15
CA ILE A 104 -25.59 11.27 -9.66
C ILE A 104 -26.22 11.37 -11.05
N LEU A 105 -25.90 10.47 -11.98
CA LEU A 105 -26.54 10.43 -13.31
C LEU A 105 -28.06 10.23 -13.24
N THR A 106 -28.54 9.53 -12.22
CA THR A 106 -29.99 9.34 -12.01
C THR A 106 -30.66 10.62 -11.54
N LEU A 107 -29.97 11.40 -10.69
CA LEU A 107 -30.46 12.67 -10.15
C LEU A 107 -30.29 13.84 -11.14
N ALA A 108 -29.25 13.81 -11.96
CA ALA A 108 -28.88 14.84 -12.93
C ALA A 108 -28.62 14.21 -14.32
N PRO A 109 -29.65 13.80 -15.08
CA PRO A 109 -29.47 13.07 -16.33
C PRO A 109 -28.74 13.85 -17.45
N GLU A 110 -28.76 15.18 -17.38
CA GLU A 110 -28.13 16.07 -18.37
C GLU A 110 -26.70 16.49 -17.99
N ILE A 111 -26.17 16.00 -16.87
CA ILE A 111 -24.82 16.33 -16.41
C ILE A 111 -23.75 15.85 -17.41
N THR A 112 -22.72 16.66 -17.63
CA THR A 112 -21.55 16.26 -18.43
C THR A 112 -20.46 15.70 -17.53
N ILE A 113 -20.09 14.43 -17.76
CA ILE A 113 -18.96 13.80 -17.06
C ILE A 113 -17.65 14.25 -17.70
N VAL A 114 -16.76 14.88 -16.92
CA VAL A 114 -15.46 15.37 -17.36
C VAL A 114 -14.38 14.46 -16.78
N GLY A 115 -13.46 13.96 -17.62
CA GLY A 115 -12.40 13.07 -17.15
C GLY A 115 -11.34 12.78 -18.22
N SER A 116 -10.29 12.03 -17.85
CA SER A 116 -9.32 11.56 -18.84
C SER A 116 -9.96 10.61 -19.85
N LYS A 117 -9.30 10.40 -21.00
CA LYS A 117 -9.74 9.41 -21.97
C LYS A 117 -9.91 8.01 -21.34
N VAL A 118 -9.01 7.64 -20.43
CA VAL A 118 -9.02 6.34 -19.76
C VAL A 118 -10.17 6.28 -18.75
N ALA A 119 -10.40 7.34 -17.98
CA ALA A 119 -11.52 7.42 -17.03
C ALA A 119 -12.87 7.26 -17.75
N ILE A 120 -13.08 7.98 -18.86
CA ILE A 120 -14.32 7.87 -19.64
C ILE A 120 -14.50 6.45 -20.21
N GLN A 121 -13.42 5.79 -20.65
CA GLN A 121 -13.49 4.40 -21.10
C GLN A 121 -13.90 3.45 -19.95
N PHE A 122 -13.28 3.58 -18.78
CA PHE A 122 -13.62 2.76 -17.62
C PHE A 122 -15.08 2.96 -17.17
N LEU A 123 -15.56 4.20 -17.15
CA LEU A 123 -16.96 4.50 -16.81
C LEU A 123 -17.95 3.94 -17.84
N GLN A 124 -17.62 3.96 -19.13
CA GLN A 124 -18.45 3.33 -20.18
C GLN A 124 -18.59 1.82 -19.96
N ASP A 125 -17.48 1.17 -19.59
CA ASP A 125 -17.45 -0.26 -19.31
C ASP A 125 -18.25 -0.63 -18.05
N TRP A 126 -18.40 0.30 -17.09
CA TRP A 126 -19.07 0.04 -15.81
C TRP A 126 -20.54 0.44 -15.75
N LEU A 127 -20.87 1.61 -16.30
CA LEU A 127 -22.20 2.20 -16.13
C LEU A 127 -23.23 1.52 -17.04
N HIS A 128 -22.78 0.94 -18.16
CA HIS A 128 -23.62 0.28 -19.17
C HIS A 128 -24.84 1.11 -19.62
N GLN A 129 -24.72 2.44 -19.55
CA GLN A 129 -25.73 3.40 -20.00
C GLN A 129 -25.01 4.58 -20.68
N PRO A 130 -25.62 5.22 -21.69
CA PRO A 130 -25.04 6.41 -22.29
C PRO A 130 -25.04 7.58 -21.30
N PHE A 131 -23.99 8.39 -21.35
CA PHE A 131 -23.88 9.64 -20.60
C PHE A 131 -23.15 10.68 -21.45
N GLN A 132 -23.40 11.97 -21.19
CA GLN A 132 -22.64 13.04 -21.83
C GLN A 132 -21.23 13.09 -21.22
N SER A 133 -20.20 13.20 -22.05
CA SER A 133 -18.82 13.20 -21.57
C SER A 133 -17.93 14.20 -22.29
N GLN A 134 -16.99 14.79 -21.56
CA GLN A 134 -15.92 15.63 -22.07
C GLN A 134 -14.56 15.04 -21.67
N ILE A 135 -13.77 14.64 -22.66
CA ILE A 135 -12.40 14.16 -22.45
C ILE A 135 -11.48 15.37 -22.34
N VAL A 136 -10.65 15.39 -21.28
CA VAL A 136 -9.64 16.44 -21.06
C VAL A 136 -8.22 15.91 -21.21
N LYS A 137 -7.32 16.82 -21.60
CA LYS A 137 -5.88 16.64 -21.71
C LYS A 137 -5.15 17.64 -20.83
N ASN A 138 -3.83 17.49 -20.71
CA ASN A 138 -3.02 18.35 -19.86
C ASN A 138 -3.05 19.80 -20.37
N GLY A 139 -3.45 20.73 -19.51
CA GLY A 139 -3.59 22.15 -19.82
C GLY A 139 -4.93 22.52 -20.48
N ASP A 140 -5.83 21.56 -20.70
CA ASP A 140 -7.21 21.88 -21.09
C ASP A 140 -7.90 22.64 -19.96
N ARG A 141 -8.88 23.48 -20.31
CA ARG A 141 -9.58 24.36 -19.37
C ARG A 141 -11.09 24.19 -19.46
N LEU A 142 -11.77 24.34 -18.31
CA LEU A 142 -13.22 24.33 -18.19
C LEU A 142 -13.68 25.56 -17.38
N ASP A 143 -14.36 26.47 -18.06
CA ASP A 143 -14.90 27.70 -17.46
C ASP A 143 -16.27 27.43 -16.81
N LEU A 144 -16.34 27.68 -15.50
CA LEU A 144 -17.54 27.61 -14.67
C LEU A 144 -18.16 29.01 -14.43
N GLY A 145 -17.56 30.08 -14.95
CA GLY A 145 -17.97 31.47 -14.75
C GLY A 145 -17.48 32.07 -13.43
N ASN A 146 -17.73 33.37 -13.22
CA ASN A 146 -17.26 34.15 -12.06
C ASN A 146 -15.79 33.89 -11.68
N GLU A 147 -14.91 33.84 -12.68
CA GLU A 147 -13.46 33.58 -12.56
C GLU A 147 -13.08 32.14 -12.15
N HIS A 148 -14.03 31.24 -11.86
CA HIS A 148 -13.74 29.83 -11.66
C HIS A 148 -13.47 29.15 -13.01
N GLU A 149 -12.19 29.04 -13.37
CA GLU A 149 -11.75 28.25 -14.52
C GLU A 149 -10.86 27.10 -14.03
N LEU A 150 -11.26 25.88 -14.35
CA LEU A 150 -10.53 24.66 -13.99
C LEU A 150 -9.51 24.31 -15.07
N GLU A 151 -8.23 24.22 -14.70
CA GLU A 151 -7.16 23.70 -15.56
C GLU A 151 -6.80 22.25 -15.17
N PHE A 152 -6.73 21.35 -16.15
CA PHE A 152 -6.52 19.92 -15.89
C PHE A 152 -5.05 19.51 -16.03
N VAL A 153 -4.55 18.74 -15.07
CA VAL A 153 -3.22 18.10 -15.12
C VAL A 153 -3.40 16.59 -15.26
N ILE A 154 -2.82 16.00 -16.30
CA ILE A 154 -2.87 14.54 -16.46
C ILE A 154 -1.81 13.91 -15.56
N ALA A 155 -2.18 12.94 -14.74
CA ALA A 155 -1.31 12.37 -13.71
C ALA A 155 -1.45 10.84 -13.66
N PRO A 156 -1.19 10.13 -14.77
CA PRO A 156 -1.50 8.71 -14.88
C PRO A 156 -0.62 7.88 -13.94
N ASN A 157 -1.16 6.75 -13.50
CA ASN A 157 -0.53 5.81 -12.57
C ASN A 157 -0.29 6.39 -11.16
N LEU A 158 -1.12 7.35 -10.73
CA LEU A 158 -1.13 7.91 -9.36
C LEU A 158 -2.47 7.66 -8.63
N HIS A 159 -2.87 6.41 -8.37
CA HIS A 159 -2.14 5.15 -8.63
C HIS A 159 -2.67 4.38 -9.86
N TRP A 160 -3.83 4.75 -10.40
CA TRP A 160 -4.39 4.16 -11.62
C TRP A 160 -4.12 4.99 -12.88
N PRO A 161 -4.18 4.36 -14.08
CA PRO A 161 -3.84 5.00 -15.36
C PRO A 161 -4.76 6.17 -15.76
N ASP A 162 -5.93 6.31 -15.13
CA ASP A 162 -6.96 7.28 -15.47
C ASP A 162 -6.86 8.62 -14.72
N THR A 163 -6.00 8.68 -13.72
CA THR A 163 -5.89 9.79 -12.77
C THR A 163 -5.61 11.15 -13.44
N ILE A 164 -6.38 12.17 -13.05
CA ILE A 164 -6.18 13.59 -13.37
C ILE A 164 -6.27 14.45 -12.11
N PHE A 165 -5.65 15.63 -12.14
CA PHE A 165 -5.89 16.69 -11.17
C PHE A 165 -6.63 17.84 -11.83
N SER A 166 -7.41 18.57 -11.04
CA SER A 166 -8.14 19.77 -11.49
C SER A 166 -7.74 20.97 -10.65
N TYR A 167 -7.28 22.05 -11.27
CA TYR A 167 -6.84 23.27 -10.57
C TYR A 167 -7.83 24.41 -10.81
N ASP A 168 -8.44 24.94 -9.75
CA ASP A 168 -9.29 26.13 -9.86
C ASP A 168 -8.45 27.40 -9.73
N THR A 169 -8.38 28.15 -10.83
CA THR A 169 -7.58 29.37 -10.95
C THR A 169 -8.01 30.50 -10.00
N LYS A 170 -9.27 30.54 -9.57
CA LYS A 170 -9.77 31.57 -8.65
C LYS A 170 -9.45 31.27 -7.19
N THR A 171 -9.70 30.03 -6.79
CA THR A 171 -9.56 29.61 -5.38
C THR A 171 -8.15 29.08 -5.08
N GLN A 172 -7.34 28.85 -6.12
CA GLN A 172 -5.99 28.30 -6.03
C GLN A 172 -5.97 26.90 -5.38
N ILE A 173 -7.10 26.18 -5.46
CA ILE A 173 -7.27 24.82 -4.98
C ILE A 173 -6.93 23.83 -6.09
N LEU A 174 -6.10 22.84 -5.78
CA LEU A 174 -5.83 21.69 -6.64
C LEU A 174 -6.53 20.44 -6.09
N TYR A 175 -7.49 19.89 -6.82
CA TYR A 175 -8.18 18.65 -6.49
C TYR A 175 -7.37 17.46 -7.02
N THR A 176 -6.91 16.58 -6.14
CA THR A 176 -5.92 15.54 -6.48
C THR A 176 -6.39 14.11 -6.26
N CYS A 177 -7.60 13.92 -5.73
CA CYS A 177 -8.12 12.61 -5.35
C CYS A 177 -7.08 11.85 -4.50
N ASP A 178 -6.60 10.69 -4.93
CA ASP A 178 -5.65 9.89 -4.14
C ASP A 178 -4.30 10.55 -3.92
N ALA A 179 -3.80 11.34 -4.87
CA ALA A 179 -2.46 11.92 -4.72
C ALA A 179 -2.43 12.92 -3.56
N PHE A 180 -1.37 12.83 -2.75
CA PHE A 180 -1.19 13.57 -1.49
C PHE A 180 -2.23 13.26 -0.39
N GLY A 181 -3.06 12.22 -0.57
CA GLY A 181 -3.99 11.77 0.46
C GLY A 181 -3.32 11.05 1.63
N MET A 182 -4.14 10.73 2.63
CA MET A 182 -3.80 9.81 3.71
C MET A 182 -5.05 9.18 4.32
N HIS A 183 -4.92 7.99 4.91
CA HIS A 183 -6.01 7.38 5.66
C HIS A 183 -6.01 7.87 7.11
N TYR A 184 -6.70 8.97 7.32
CA TYR A 184 -6.88 9.57 8.63
C TYR A 184 -8.29 10.15 8.73
N CYS A 185 -9.05 9.74 9.74
CA CYS A 185 -10.41 10.20 9.97
C CYS A 185 -10.46 10.96 11.29
N ASP A 186 -10.68 12.27 11.18
CA ASP A 186 -10.90 13.15 12.31
C ASP A 186 -11.90 14.26 11.95
N ASP A 187 -12.19 15.11 12.93
CA ASP A 187 -13.13 16.22 12.77
C ASP A 187 -12.50 17.42 12.05
N HIS A 188 -11.18 17.46 11.85
CA HIS A 188 -10.52 18.61 11.21
C HIS A 188 -10.59 18.48 9.69
N THR A 189 -11.01 19.56 9.03
CA THR A 189 -11.05 19.62 7.55
C THR A 189 -9.64 19.75 6.96
N PHE A 190 -8.74 20.43 7.65
CA PHE A 190 -7.38 20.72 7.18
C PHE A 190 -6.32 19.99 8.01
N ASP A 191 -5.08 20.04 7.51
CA ASP A 191 -3.89 19.40 8.06
C ASP A 191 -3.34 20.13 9.30
N GLU A 192 -4.09 20.09 10.40
CA GLU A 192 -3.80 20.85 11.64
C GLU A 192 -2.51 20.41 12.36
N ASP A 193 -2.38 19.12 12.70
CA ASP A 193 -1.27 18.58 13.50
C ASP A 193 -0.38 17.65 12.68
N LEU A 194 0.75 18.16 12.20
CA LEU A 194 1.67 17.41 11.36
C LEU A 194 2.26 16.17 12.06
N ASP A 195 2.50 16.23 13.37
CA ASP A 195 3.10 15.12 14.12
C ASP A 195 2.16 13.92 14.19
N LEU A 196 0.85 14.17 14.22
CA LEU A 196 -0.18 13.12 14.20
C LEU A 196 -0.39 12.53 12.80
N LEU A 197 -0.21 13.34 11.76
CA LEU A 197 -0.48 12.95 10.37
C LEU A 197 0.70 12.26 9.67
N GLU A 198 1.92 12.46 10.16
CA GLU A 198 3.15 12.03 9.48
C GLU A 198 3.20 10.53 9.17
N GLU A 199 2.83 9.68 10.13
CA GLU A 199 2.89 8.23 9.95
C GLU A 199 1.90 7.75 8.88
N ASP A 200 0.64 8.19 8.94
CA ASP A 200 -0.39 7.81 7.97
C ASP A 200 -0.11 8.39 6.57
N PHE A 201 0.41 9.62 6.48
CA PHE A 201 0.80 10.22 5.21
C PHE A 201 1.96 9.48 4.55
N LYS A 202 3.01 9.12 5.32
CA LYS A 202 4.14 8.34 4.80
C LYS A 202 3.69 6.94 4.37
N TYR A 203 2.87 6.29 5.19
CA TYR A 203 2.39 4.95 4.92
C TYR A 203 1.52 4.92 3.65
N TYR A 204 0.61 5.89 3.51
CA TYR A 204 -0.20 6.05 2.31
C TYR A 204 0.67 6.24 1.05
N TYR A 205 1.69 7.11 1.13
CA TYR A 205 2.66 7.27 0.04
C TYR A 205 3.34 5.94 -0.29
N ASP A 206 3.90 5.23 0.69
CA ASP A 206 4.67 4.00 0.46
C ASP A 206 3.85 2.92 -0.25
N CYS A 207 2.57 2.82 0.09
CA CYS A 207 1.67 1.82 -0.45
C CYS A 207 1.15 2.18 -1.84
N LEU A 208 0.69 3.41 -2.04
CA LEU A 208 -0.05 3.78 -3.26
C LEU A 208 0.80 4.55 -4.28
N MET A 209 1.71 5.40 -3.82
CA MET A 209 2.43 6.35 -4.68
C MET A 209 3.87 5.95 -4.93
N GLY A 210 4.53 5.37 -3.92
CA GLY A 210 5.91 4.91 -3.96
C GLY A 210 6.19 3.96 -5.15
N PRO A 211 5.34 2.95 -5.42
CA PRO A 211 5.51 2.07 -6.58
C PRO A 211 5.49 2.78 -7.94
N ASN A 212 5.08 4.05 -8.01
CA ASN A 212 5.09 4.85 -9.24
C ASN A 212 5.81 6.20 -9.01
N ALA A 213 6.88 6.21 -8.21
CA ALA A 213 7.63 7.41 -7.85
C ALA A 213 8.04 8.29 -9.06
N ARG A 214 8.36 7.70 -10.22
CA ARG A 214 8.67 8.50 -11.43
C ARG A 214 7.45 9.23 -11.98
N SER A 215 6.27 8.61 -11.93
CA SER A 215 4.99 9.24 -12.26
C SER A 215 4.70 10.39 -11.29
N VAL A 216 5.01 10.23 -10.00
CA VAL A 216 4.89 11.31 -9.00
C VAL A 216 5.77 12.50 -9.39
N LEU A 217 7.04 12.27 -9.72
CA LEU A 217 7.96 13.34 -10.14
C LEU A 217 7.49 14.03 -11.44
N SER A 218 6.92 13.27 -12.38
CA SER A 218 6.34 13.81 -13.61
C SER A 218 5.13 14.70 -13.31
N ALA A 219 4.23 14.26 -12.42
CA ALA A 219 3.07 15.04 -11.99
C ALA A 219 3.50 16.31 -11.25
N LEU A 220 4.44 16.22 -10.30
CA LEU A 220 5.02 17.38 -9.60
C LEU A 220 5.66 18.40 -10.56
N LYS A 221 6.28 17.93 -11.65
CA LYS A 221 6.81 18.81 -12.69
C LYS A 221 5.70 19.51 -13.46
N ARG A 222 4.61 18.83 -13.80
CA ARG A 222 3.43 19.45 -14.45
C ARG A 222 2.75 20.45 -13.51
N MET A 223 2.58 20.09 -12.24
CA MET A 223 2.05 20.98 -11.20
C MET A 223 2.86 22.28 -11.06
N SER A 224 4.20 22.23 -11.19
CA SER A 224 5.03 23.43 -11.14
C SER A 224 4.82 24.44 -12.28
N GLN A 225 4.04 24.07 -13.31
CA GLN A 225 3.64 24.97 -14.40
C GLN A 225 2.36 25.73 -14.10
N LEU A 226 1.58 25.29 -13.09
CA LEU A 226 0.39 25.99 -12.63
C LEU A 226 0.80 27.29 -11.89
N PRO A 227 -0.12 28.26 -11.77
CA PRO A 227 0.00 29.33 -10.79
C PRO A 227 0.11 28.78 -9.35
N GLU A 228 0.28 29.68 -8.39
CA GLU A 228 0.39 29.30 -6.98
C GLU A 228 -0.80 28.45 -6.53
N VAL A 229 -0.50 27.30 -5.92
CA VAL A 229 -1.45 26.40 -5.26
C VAL A 229 -1.40 26.69 -3.77
N THR A 230 -2.51 27.09 -3.18
CA THR A 230 -2.61 27.40 -1.74
C THR A 230 -3.21 26.26 -0.94
N THR A 231 -3.93 25.36 -1.60
CA THR A 231 -4.58 24.20 -0.97
C THR A 231 -4.58 23.02 -1.93
N ILE A 232 -4.23 21.83 -1.43
CA ILE A 232 -4.50 20.56 -2.12
C ILE A 232 -5.72 19.91 -1.47
N ALA A 233 -6.76 19.73 -2.28
CA ALA A 233 -8.00 19.08 -1.90
C ALA A 233 -7.91 17.57 -2.23
N THR A 234 -7.51 16.79 -1.22
CA THR A 234 -7.27 15.34 -1.29
C THR A 234 -8.59 14.56 -1.22
N GLY A 235 -8.62 13.37 -1.83
CA GLY A 235 -9.75 12.43 -1.78
C GLY A 235 -9.83 11.67 -0.44
N HIS A 236 -8.73 11.55 0.28
CA HIS A 236 -8.65 10.90 1.59
C HIS A 236 -7.90 11.77 2.60
N GLY A 237 -8.43 11.83 3.83
CA GLY A 237 -7.81 12.52 4.95
C GLY A 237 -8.18 14.01 5.01
N PRO A 238 -7.40 14.80 5.77
CA PRO A 238 -7.52 16.25 5.75
C PRO A 238 -7.03 16.84 4.42
N LEU A 239 -7.54 18.03 4.08
CA LEU A 239 -7.04 18.85 2.98
C LEU A 239 -5.70 19.48 3.37
N LEU A 240 -4.77 19.59 2.43
CA LEU A 240 -3.44 20.15 2.71
C LEU A 240 -3.45 21.67 2.48
N HIS A 241 -3.33 22.45 3.55
CA HIS A 241 -3.32 23.90 3.51
C HIS A 241 -2.22 24.48 4.41
N HIS A 242 -2.17 24.08 5.68
CA HIS A 242 -1.22 24.60 6.66
C HIS A 242 0.20 24.06 6.45
N ASN A 243 0.33 22.79 6.06
CA ASN A 243 1.60 22.09 5.87
C ASN A 243 1.87 21.72 4.41
N LEU A 244 1.21 22.41 3.46
CA LEU A 244 1.26 22.11 2.03
C LEU A 244 2.69 22.00 1.48
N THR A 245 3.55 22.98 1.78
CA THR A 245 4.94 22.99 1.26
C THR A 245 5.78 21.84 1.84
N GLU A 246 5.61 21.54 3.12
CA GLU A 246 6.34 20.45 3.79
C GLU A 246 5.90 19.09 3.23
N LEU A 247 4.60 18.84 3.16
CA LEU A 247 4.03 17.56 2.71
C LEU A 247 4.32 17.29 1.22
N THR A 248 4.20 18.31 0.36
CA THR A 248 4.60 18.18 -1.06
C THR A 248 6.12 18.04 -1.23
N GLY A 249 6.91 18.68 -0.37
CA GLY A 249 8.36 18.52 -0.29
C GLY A 249 8.78 17.09 0.07
N ARG A 250 8.11 16.50 1.06
CA ARG A 250 8.29 15.10 1.47
C ARG A 250 7.99 14.13 0.33
N TYR A 251 6.85 14.27 -0.34
CA TYR A 251 6.52 13.48 -1.53
C TYR A 251 7.62 13.54 -2.59
N ARG A 252 8.12 14.75 -2.89
CA ARG A 252 9.24 14.93 -3.83
C ARG A 252 10.49 14.19 -3.36
N GLN A 253 10.91 14.39 -2.11
CA GLN A 253 12.11 13.78 -1.56
C GLN A 253 12.00 12.25 -1.61
N TRP A 254 10.90 11.67 -1.13
CA TRP A 254 10.69 10.23 -1.13
C TRP A 254 10.70 9.67 -2.56
N SER A 255 10.06 10.35 -3.52
CA SER A 255 10.06 9.93 -4.91
C SER A 255 11.43 10.04 -5.58
N GLU A 256 12.21 11.08 -5.26
CA GLU A 256 13.60 11.22 -5.74
C GLU A 256 14.52 10.15 -5.14
N GLU A 257 14.38 9.84 -3.85
CA GLU A 257 15.12 8.76 -3.17
C GLU A 257 14.79 7.40 -3.78
N GLN A 258 13.51 7.12 -4.00
CA GLN A 258 13.04 5.90 -4.63
C GLN A 258 13.55 5.82 -6.07
N ALA A 259 13.41 6.88 -6.87
CA ALA A 259 13.87 6.91 -8.27
C ALA A 259 15.40 6.74 -8.44
N LYS A 260 16.20 6.94 -7.39
CA LYS A 260 17.68 6.76 -7.40
C LYS A 260 18.12 5.29 -7.29
N ALA A 261 17.25 4.36 -6.90
CA ALA A 261 17.65 2.96 -6.81
C ALA A 261 17.96 2.37 -8.21
N GLU A 262 19.12 1.73 -8.35
CA GLU A 262 19.61 1.23 -9.65
C GLU A 262 18.81 0.05 -10.20
N THR A 263 18.02 -0.60 -9.34
CA THR A 263 17.32 -1.85 -9.66
C THR A 263 15.83 -1.59 -9.69
N THR A 264 15.21 -1.85 -10.85
CA THR A 264 13.77 -1.68 -11.08
C THR A 264 13.09 -3.03 -11.28
N VAL A 265 11.90 -3.21 -10.71
CA VAL A 265 10.97 -4.30 -10.99
C VAL A 265 9.75 -3.72 -11.67
N ALA A 266 9.39 -4.27 -12.83
CA ALA A 266 8.14 -3.94 -13.49
C ALA A 266 7.04 -4.88 -12.99
N VAL A 267 5.93 -4.33 -12.50
CA VAL A 267 4.77 -5.10 -12.03
C VAL A 267 3.61 -4.84 -12.99
N PHE A 268 3.28 -5.83 -13.79
CA PHE A 268 2.20 -5.78 -14.77
C PHE A 268 0.94 -6.43 -14.19
N TYR A 269 -0.15 -5.67 -14.19
CA TYR A 269 -1.44 -6.07 -13.63
C TYR A 269 -2.58 -5.76 -14.60
N LEU A 270 -3.80 -6.11 -14.21
CA LEU A 270 -5.01 -5.86 -14.98
C LEU A 270 -6.04 -5.14 -14.13
N SER A 271 -6.27 -3.86 -14.40
CA SER A 271 -7.29 -3.11 -13.67
C SER A 271 -8.65 -3.76 -13.80
N ASN A 272 -9.45 -3.73 -12.75
CA ASN A 272 -10.85 -4.15 -12.81
C ASN A 272 -11.05 -5.59 -13.34
N TYR A 273 -10.06 -6.46 -13.11
CA TYR A 273 -10.10 -7.86 -13.49
C TYR A 273 -9.75 -8.76 -12.31
N GLY A 274 -10.77 -9.42 -11.75
CA GLY A 274 -10.63 -10.21 -10.54
C GLY A 274 -10.14 -9.36 -9.37
N PHE A 275 -9.00 -9.74 -8.82
CA PHE A 275 -8.31 -9.07 -7.70
C PHE A 275 -6.90 -8.60 -8.12
N SER A 276 -6.65 -8.46 -9.42
CA SER A 276 -5.30 -8.24 -9.97
C SER A 276 -4.61 -7.00 -9.39
N ASP A 277 -5.35 -5.88 -9.29
CA ASP A 277 -4.87 -4.60 -8.75
C ASP A 277 -4.26 -4.75 -7.36
N ARG A 278 -5.06 -5.31 -6.46
CA ARG A 278 -4.74 -5.47 -5.04
C ARG A 278 -3.55 -6.40 -4.87
N LEU A 279 -3.63 -7.60 -5.47
CA LEU A 279 -2.55 -8.59 -5.40
C LEU A 279 -1.22 -8.02 -5.92
N ALA A 280 -1.27 -7.21 -6.99
CA ALA A 280 -0.09 -6.55 -7.55
C ALA A 280 0.47 -5.47 -6.60
N GLN A 281 -0.40 -4.72 -5.92
CA GLN A 281 0.00 -3.73 -4.91
C GLN A 281 0.68 -4.39 -3.71
N ALA A 282 0.17 -5.49 -3.15
CA ALA A 282 0.87 -6.22 -2.08
C ALA A 282 2.27 -6.68 -2.49
N ILE A 283 2.40 -7.22 -3.71
CA ILE A 283 3.71 -7.64 -4.24
C ILE A 283 4.63 -6.43 -4.40
N ALA A 284 4.12 -5.32 -4.96
CA ALA A 284 4.87 -4.08 -5.14
C ALA A 284 5.36 -3.50 -3.80
N HIS A 285 4.49 -3.50 -2.78
CA HIS A 285 4.82 -3.12 -1.42
C HIS A 285 5.95 -3.97 -0.84
N GLY A 286 5.86 -5.30 -0.98
CA GLY A 286 6.92 -6.21 -0.56
C GLY A 286 8.27 -5.92 -1.22
N ILE A 287 8.29 -5.61 -2.52
CA ILE A 287 9.50 -5.28 -3.29
C ILE A 287 10.10 -3.95 -2.83
N THR A 288 9.27 -2.92 -2.65
CA THR A 288 9.72 -1.58 -2.25
C THR A 288 10.29 -1.58 -0.83
N LYS A 289 9.71 -2.35 0.11
CA LYS A 289 10.28 -2.59 1.45
C LYS A 289 11.71 -3.12 1.44
N ALA A 290 12.07 -3.89 0.41
CA ALA A 290 13.42 -4.42 0.23
C ALA A 290 14.37 -3.43 -0.50
N GLY A 291 13.96 -2.17 -0.68
CA GLY A 291 14.78 -1.09 -1.25
C GLY A 291 14.96 -1.15 -2.77
N VAL A 292 14.02 -1.78 -3.47
CA VAL A 292 14.02 -1.93 -4.94
C VAL A 292 12.91 -1.05 -5.55
N ILE A 293 13.18 -0.39 -6.68
CA ILE A 293 12.17 0.41 -7.38
C ILE A 293 11.11 -0.53 -7.95
N VAL A 294 9.85 -0.16 -7.78
CA VAL A 294 8.75 -0.74 -8.56
C VAL A 294 8.27 0.30 -9.56
N GLU A 295 7.79 -0.18 -10.71
CA GLU A 295 6.96 0.58 -11.65
C GLU A 295 5.77 -0.33 -11.98
N MET A 296 4.55 0.12 -11.68
CA MET A 296 3.34 -0.65 -11.95
C MET A 296 2.72 -0.23 -13.28
N MET A 297 2.17 -1.19 -14.03
CA MET A 297 1.55 -0.91 -15.33
C MET A 297 0.33 -1.80 -15.58
N ASP A 298 -0.81 -1.17 -15.84
CA ASP A 298 -2.04 -1.85 -16.25
C ASP A 298 -1.98 -2.25 -17.73
N LEU A 299 -1.99 -3.55 -18.00
CA LEU A 299 -1.93 -4.09 -19.36
C LEU A 299 -3.20 -3.85 -20.17
N ARG A 300 -4.32 -3.44 -19.55
CA ARG A 300 -5.55 -3.10 -20.29
C ARG A 300 -5.43 -1.81 -21.08
N SER A 301 -4.67 -0.84 -20.56
CA SER A 301 -4.52 0.50 -21.14
C SER A 301 -3.11 0.85 -21.58
N ALA A 302 -2.12 -0.03 -21.35
CA ALA A 302 -0.72 0.24 -21.64
C ALA A 302 -0.43 0.45 -23.13
N ASP A 303 0.40 1.44 -23.44
CA ASP A 303 1.04 1.55 -24.75
C ASP A 303 2.16 0.50 -24.88
N LEU A 304 2.22 -0.20 -26.02
CA LEU A 304 3.17 -1.30 -26.22
C LEU A 304 4.63 -0.83 -26.25
N GLN A 305 4.89 0.43 -26.63
CA GLN A 305 6.22 1.01 -26.58
C GLN A 305 6.66 1.24 -25.14
N ASP A 306 5.76 1.73 -24.28
CA ASP A 306 6.00 1.93 -22.85
C ASP A 306 6.25 0.59 -22.14
N VAL A 307 5.45 -0.45 -22.48
CA VAL A 307 5.67 -1.83 -21.99
C VAL A 307 7.09 -2.28 -22.33
N LYS A 308 7.50 -2.11 -23.59
CA LYS A 308 8.82 -2.55 -24.06
C LYS A 308 9.95 -1.79 -23.38
N GLU A 309 9.81 -0.48 -23.22
CA GLU A 309 10.80 0.36 -22.54
C GLU A 309 10.95 -0.06 -21.07
N LEU A 310 9.83 -0.23 -20.37
CA LEU A 310 9.82 -0.64 -18.97
C LEU A 310 10.46 -2.03 -18.78
N VAL A 311 10.10 -3.01 -19.62
CA VAL A 311 10.73 -4.35 -19.58
C VAL A 311 12.23 -4.26 -19.83
N SER A 312 12.68 -3.37 -20.71
CA SER A 312 14.12 -3.27 -21.06
C SER A 312 14.99 -2.75 -19.92
N ILE A 313 14.45 -1.91 -19.04
CA ILE A 313 15.18 -1.33 -17.90
C ILE A 313 15.00 -2.15 -16.61
N ALA A 314 13.98 -3.00 -16.54
CA ALA A 314 13.69 -3.79 -15.35
C ALA A 314 14.71 -4.94 -15.15
N SER A 315 15.07 -5.20 -13.90
CA SER A 315 15.85 -6.37 -13.47
C SER A 315 14.96 -7.53 -13.01
N GLY A 316 13.73 -7.23 -12.61
CA GLY A 316 12.70 -8.23 -12.30
C GLY A 316 11.36 -7.89 -12.94
N LEU A 317 10.55 -8.91 -13.21
CA LEU A 317 9.22 -8.75 -13.80
C LEU A 317 8.19 -9.50 -12.94
N VAL A 318 7.07 -8.88 -12.61
CA VAL A 318 5.92 -9.56 -12.00
C VAL A 318 4.74 -9.41 -12.96
N ILE A 319 4.01 -10.49 -13.22
CA ILE A 319 2.92 -10.48 -14.21
C ILE A 319 1.68 -11.16 -13.63
N GLY A 320 0.55 -10.44 -13.66
CA GLY A 320 -0.78 -10.98 -13.42
C GLY A 320 -1.30 -11.76 -14.61
N THR A 321 -1.91 -12.93 -14.39
CA THR A 321 -2.40 -13.77 -15.50
C THR A 321 -3.56 -13.10 -16.24
N PRO A 322 -3.64 -13.28 -17.58
CA PRO A 322 -4.74 -12.74 -18.38
C PRO A 322 -6.03 -13.54 -18.16
N PRO A 323 -7.19 -12.98 -18.55
CA PRO A 323 -8.39 -13.79 -18.79
C PRO A 323 -8.16 -14.81 -19.89
N THR A 324 -9.00 -15.85 -19.93
CA THR A 324 -9.06 -16.83 -21.03
C THR A 324 -10.14 -16.49 -22.05
N THR A 325 -11.08 -15.60 -21.71
CA THR A 325 -12.18 -15.16 -22.57
C THR A 325 -12.42 -13.65 -22.47
N GLY A 326 -13.36 -13.13 -23.26
CA GLY A 326 -13.77 -11.72 -23.18
C GLY A 326 -12.98 -10.75 -24.06
N ASP A 327 -13.45 -9.51 -24.10
CA ASP A 327 -13.05 -8.51 -25.11
C ASP A 327 -11.62 -7.99 -24.91
N ILE A 328 -11.11 -7.99 -23.67
CA ILE A 328 -9.76 -7.52 -23.36
C ILE A 328 -8.66 -8.55 -23.67
N LEU A 329 -9.02 -9.82 -23.93
CA LEU A 329 -8.08 -10.92 -24.13
C LEU A 329 -7.02 -10.61 -25.20
N ALA A 330 -7.45 -10.12 -26.36
CA ALA A 330 -6.55 -9.86 -27.49
C ALA A 330 -5.54 -8.74 -27.17
N THR A 331 -5.99 -7.68 -26.50
CA THR A 331 -5.14 -6.56 -26.06
C THR A 331 -4.10 -7.05 -25.06
N VAL A 332 -4.53 -7.77 -24.03
CA VAL A 332 -3.64 -8.26 -22.97
C VAL A 332 -2.65 -9.31 -23.51
N GLN A 333 -3.09 -10.25 -24.35
CA GLN A 333 -2.21 -11.24 -24.97
C GLN A 333 -1.15 -10.58 -25.86
N THR A 334 -1.51 -9.49 -26.54
CA THR A 334 -0.55 -8.69 -27.32
C THR A 334 0.48 -8.04 -26.40
N ALA A 335 0.05 -7.44 -25.29
CA ALA A 335 0.94 -6.83 -24.31
C ALA A 335 1.87 -7.87 -23.65
N ILE A 336 1.36 -9.05 -23.27
CA ILE A 336 2.16 -10.18 -22.78
C ILE A 336 3.16 -10.66 -23.84
N GLY A 337 2.76 -10.72 -25.11
CA GLY A 337 3.65 -11.01 -26.23
C GLY A 337 4.80 -10.01 -26.34
N THR A 338 4.50 -8.72 -26.19
CA THR A 338 5.51 -7.65 -26.13
C THR A 338 6.46 -7.81 -24.94
N ILE A 339 5.93 -8.15 -23.75
CA ILE A 339 6.75 -8.44 -22.57
C ILE A 339 7.72 -9.58 -22.87
N LEU A 340 7.20 -10.73 -23.30
CA LEU A 340 8.01 -11.91 -23.62
C LEU A 340 9.09 -11.58 -24.66
N GLY A 341 8.74 -10.84 -25.72
CA GLY A 341 9.68 -10.43 -26.77
C GLY A 341 10.73 -9.41 -26.34
N ALA A 342 10.48 -8.64 -25.28
CA ALA A 342 11.42 -7.65 -24.74
C ALA A 342 12.27 -8.18 -23.58
N THR A 343 11.91 -9.33 -22.99
CA THR A 343 12.64 -9.92 -21.87
C THR A 343 14.04 -10.41 -22.25
N ASN A 344 14.91 -10.52 -21.24
CA ASN A 344 16.23 -11.11 -21.37
C ASN A 344 16.54 -12.11 -20.24
N PRO A 345 17.43 -13.11 -20.47
CA PRO A 345 17.67 -14.19 -19.50
C PRO A 345 18.32 -13.77 -18.17
N LYS A 346 18.81 -12.53 -18.04
CA LYS A 346 19.35 -12.03 -16.77
C LYS A 346 18.26 -11.57 -15.81
N GLN A 347 17.05 -11.36 -16.31
CA GLN A 347 15.91 -10.95 -15.49
C GLN A 347 15.38 -12.13 -14.68
N SER A 348 14.87 -11.82 -13.49
CA SER A 348 14.07 -12.74 -12.68
C SER A 348 12.59 -12.43 -12.87
N PHE A 349 11.70 -13.41 -12.67
CA PHE A 349 10.27 -13.17 -12.86
C PHE A 349 9.39 -13.80 -11.78
N GLY A 350 8.20 -13.23 -11.59
CA GLY A 350 7.13 -13.76 -10.75
C GLY A 350 5.80 -13.74 -11.50
N VAL A 351 4.93 -14.70 -11.21
CA VAL A 351 3.59 -14.77 -11.81
C VAL A 351 2.56 -14.98 -10.70
N PHE A 352 1.48 -14.21 -10.74
CA PHE A 352 0.33 -14.37 -9.87
C PHE A 352 -0.95 -14.51 -10.70
N GLU A 353 -1.89 -15.33 -10.22
CA GLU A 353 -3.21 -15.43 -10.86
C GLU A 353 -4.05 -14.21 -10.49
N SER A 354 -4.64 -13.54 -11.49
CA SER A 354 -5.43 -12.32 -11.26
C SER A 354 -6.74 -12.56 -10.49
N GLY A 355 -7.18 -13.81 -10.34
CA GLY A 355 -8.34 -14.17 -9.52
C GLY A 355 -9.71 -13.86 -10.15
N GLY A 356 -9.77 -13.65 -11.46
CA GLY A 356 -11.01 -13.59 -12.22
C GLY A 356 -11.59 -14.99 -12.47
N ALA A 357 -12.92 -15.09 -12.65
CA ALA A 357 -13.60 -16.37 -12.84
C ALA A 357 -13.10 -17.18 -14.05
N ASP A 358 -12.53 -16.50 -15.04
CA ASP A 358 -11.97 -17.06 -16.27
C ASP A 358 -10.46 -16.84 -16.39
N SER A 359 -9.73 -16.61 -15.29
CA SER A 359 -8.29 -16.37 -15.32
C SER A 359 -7.52 -17.57 -15.84
N GLU A 360 -6.53 -17.32 -16.71
CA GLU A 360 -5.57 -18.33 -17.11
C GLU A 360 -4.75 -18.76 -15.90
N SER A 361 -4.43 -20.05 -15.82
CA SER A 361 -3.49 -20.53 -14.81
C SER A 361 -2.13 -19.86 -14.97
N ALA A 362 -1.39 -19.69 -13.87
CA ALA A 362 -0.04 -19.13 -13.91
C ALA A 362 0.97 -20.00 -14.70
N TYR A 363 0.77 -21.32 -14.76
CA TYR A 363 1.78 -22.26 -15.27
C TYR A 363 2.14 -22.11 -16.76
N PRO A 364 1.18 -21.93 -17.70
CA PRO A 364 1.50 -21.63 -19.10
C PRO A 364 2.44 -20.44 -19.26
N LEU A 365 2.17 -19.33 -18.57
CA LEU A 365 3.01 -18.14 -18.63
C LEU A 365 4.39 -18.37 -18.00
N ILE A 366 4.46 -19.09 -16.87
CA ILE A 366 5.72 -19.50 -16.25
C ILE A 366 6.58 -20.32 -17.21
N ASN A 367 5.98 -21.27 -17.92
CA ASN A 367 6.71 -22.11 -18.87
C ASN A 367 7.29 -21.27 -20.02
N LYS A 368 6.52 -20.31 -20.56
CA LYS A 368 7.01 -19.37 -21.58
C LYS A 368 8.24 -18.58 -21.10
N PHE A 369 8.23 -18.06 -19.87
CA PHE A 369 9.41 -17.37 -19.31
C PHE A 369 10.61 -18.28 -19.07
N ARG A 370 10.37 -19.53 -18.61
CA ARG A 370 11.43 -20.53 -18.43
C ARG A 370 12.06 -20.95 -19.76
N ASP A 371 11.27 -21.09 -20.82
CA ASP A 371 11.76 -21.40 -22.17
C ASP A 371 12.65 -20.29 -22.72
N LEU A 372 12.44 -19.04 -22.28
CA LEU A 372 13.31 -17.89 -22.56
C LEU A 372 14.55 -17.83 -21.65
N GLY A 373 14.71 -18.76 -20.71
CA GLY A 373 15.87 -18.87 -19.83
C GLY A 373 15.83 -18.02 -18.56
N LEU A 374 14.68 -17.41 -18.24
CA LEU A 374 14.53 -16.63 -17.01
C LEU A 374 14.30 -17.55 -15.80
N ASN A 375 14.69 -17.08 -14.62
CA ASN A 375 14.49 -17.80 -13.36
C ASN A 375 13.31 -17.23 -12.57
N PRO A 376 12.40 -18.08 -12.06
CA PRO A 376 11.33 -17.62 -11.18
C PRO A 376 11.92 -17.16 -9.85
N ALA A 377 11.50 -15.99 -9.38
CA ALA A 377 11.93 -15.40 -8.11
C ALA A 377 11.16 -15.97 -6.91
N PHE A 378 9.90 -16.36 -7.12
CA PHE A 378 9.04 -16.97 -6.11
C PHE A 378 8.11 -18.01 -6.74
N SER A 379 7.50 -18.85 -5.90
CA SER A 379 6.47 -19.81 -6.32
C SER A 379 5.23 -19.07 -6.85
N PRO A 380 4.56 -19.54 -7.92
CA PRO A 380 3.37 -18.88 -8.43
C PRO A 380 2.32 -18.70 -7.34
N ILE A 381 1.76 -17.50 -7.28
CA ILE A 381 0.64 -17.19 -6.39
C ILE A 381 -0.63 -17.61 -7.10
N LEU A 382 -1.29 -18.63 -6.55
CA LEU A 382 -2.51 -19.21 -7.11
C LEU A 382 -3.72 -18.66 -6.36
N VAL A 383 -4.75 -18.22 -7.09
CA VAL A 383 -5.94 -17.59 -6.51
C VAL A 383 -7.16 -18.44 -6.86
N LYS A 384 -7.59 -19.25 -5.89
CA LYS A 384 -8.70 -20.21 -6.06
C LYS A 384 -10.03 -19.69 -5.52
N ASP A 385 -9.96 -18.84 -4.51
CA ASP A 385 -11.08 -18.25 -3.79
C ASP A 385 -10.86 -16.75 -3.68
N ILE A 386 -11.85 -16.03 -3.15
CA ILE A 386 -11.74 -14.60 -2.82
C ILE A 386 -10.49 -14.41 -1.93
N PRO A 387 -9.51 -13.58 -2.34
CA PRO A 387 -8.33 -13.30 -1.55
C PRO A 387 -8.66 -12.84 -0.13
N THR A 388 -7.83 -13.28 0.81
CA THR A 388 -7.93 -12.94 2.23
C THR A 388 -6.63 -12.31 2.69
N GLU A 389 -6.58 -11.79 3.91
CA GLU A 389 -5.35 -11.32 4.58
C GLU A 389 -4.15 -12.26 4.38
N THR A 390 -4.39 -13.57 4.44
CA THR A 390 -3.36 -14.59 4.21
C THR A 390 -2.83 -14.58 2.78
N THR A 391 -3.69 -14.34 1.80
CA THR A 391 -3.30 -14.22 0.39
C THR A 391 -2.44 -12.99 0.14
N TYR A 392 -2.78 -11.86 0.76
CA TYR A 392 -2.07 -10.61 0.56
C TYR A 392 -0.75 -10.56 1.32
N HIS A 393 -0.71 -11.12 2.52
CA HIS A 393 0.55 -11.36 3.22
C HIS A 393 1.49 -12.26 2.40
N LEU A 394 0.95 -13.31 1.75
CA LEU A 394 1.70 -14.15 0.82
C LEU A 394 2.27 -13.34 -0.37
N CYS A 395 1.49 -12.42 -0.94
CA CYS A 395 1.92 -11.51 -1.99
C CYS A 395 3.06 -10.58 -1.52
N GLU A 396 2.92 -9.98 -0.34
CA GLU A 396 3.94 -9.15 0.30
C GLU A 396 5.24 -9.94 0.51
N GLU A 397 5.16 -11.15 1.09
CA GLU A 397 6.31 -12.05 1.29
C GLU A 397 7.02 -12.37 -0.04
N ALA A 398 6.25 -12.69 -1.08
CA ALA A 398 6.79 -12.98 -2.40
C ALA A 398 7.51 -11.76 -3.02
N GLY A 399 6.93 -10.56 -2.85
CA GLY A 399 7.54 -9.31 -3.28
C GLY A 399 8.85 -9.02 -2.56
N THR A 400 8.88 -9.19 -1.24
CA THR A 400 10.08 -9.03 -0.41
C THR A 400 11.18 -10.01 -0.80
N ASP A 401 10.85 -11.28 -1.03
CA ASP A 401 11.81 -12.28 -1.50
C ASP A 401 12.46 -11.88 -2.85
N LEU A 402 11.65 -11.39 -3.80
CA LEU A 402 12.14 -10.88 -5.08
C LEU A 402 13.05 -9.65 -4.89
N GLY A 403 12.63 -8.69 -4.06
CA GLY A 403 13.42 -7.49 -3.78
C GLY A 403 14.76 -7.81 -3.14
N GLN A 404 14.79 -8.69 -2.14
CA GLN A 404 16.03 -9.17 -1.51
C GLN A 404 16.94 -9.92 -2.48
N TRP A 405 16.36 -10.73 -3.37
CA TRP A 405 17.12 -11.46 -4.39
C TRP A 405 17.87 -10.48 -5.31
N LEU A 406 17.17 -9.44 -5.78
CA LEU A 406 17.71 -8.46 -6.70
C LEU A 406 18.71 -7.49 -6.04
N SER A 407 18.51 -7.15 -4.76
CA SER A 407 19.39 -6.24 -4.02
C SER A 407 20.59 -6.92 -3.36
N ARG A 408 20.69 -8.26 -3.41
CA ARG A 408 21.70 -9.07 -2.71
C ARG A 408 23.13 -8.61 -2.99
N ASP A 409 23.49 -8.44 -4.26
CA ASP A 409 24.89 -8.14 -4.64
C ASP A 409 25.28 -6.71 -4.25
N ARG A 410 24.34 -5.75 -4.29
CA ARG A 410 24.53 -4.39 -3.78
C ARG A 410 24.76 -4.40 -2.28
N THR A 411 23.92 -5.12 -1.54
CA THR A 411 24.03 -5.28 -0.09
C THR A 411 25.40 -5.86 0.30
N ILE A 412 25.85 -6.91 -0.39
CA ILE A 412 27.18 -7.50 -0.17
C ILE A 412 28.31 -6.49 -0.43
N LYS A 413 28.21 -5.66 -1.47
CA LYS A 413 29.22 -4.61 -1.77
C LYS A 413 29.26 -3.53 -0.69
N GLN A 414 28.10 -3.07 -0.21
CA GLN A 414 28.01 -2.08 0.87
C GLN A 414 28.59 -2.62 2.19
N ILE A 415 28.25 -3.87 2.53
CA ILE A 415 28.81 -4.56 3.71
C ILE A 415 30.34 -4.62 3.62
N LYS A 416 30.91 -4.95 2.45
CA LYS A 416 32.38 -5.02 2.25
C LYS A 416 33.10 -3.67 2.27
N ALA A 417 32.37 -2.56 2.15
CA ALA A 417 32.95 -1.22 2.12
C ALA A 417 33.11 -0.60 3.53
N LEU A 418 32.60 -1.27 4.56
CA LEU A 418 32.70 -0.83 5.96
C LEU A 418 34.11 -1.04 6.51
N ASP A 419 34.48 -0.20 7.49
CA ASP A 419 35.74 -0.33 8.20
C ASP A 419 35.79 -1.61 9.04
N SER A 420 36.84 -2.42 8.85
CA SER A 420 36.92 -3.75 9.45
C SER A 420 37.06 -3.75 10.97
N ASP A 421 37.56 -2.66 11.57
CA ASP A 421 37.71 -2.56 13.03
C ASP A 421 36.42 -2.09 13.68
N LEU A 422 35.68 -1.19 13.00
CA LEU A 422 34.31 -0.83 13.39
C LEU A 422 33.38 -2.05 13.42
N GLU A 423 33.44 -2.90 12.39
CA GLU A 423 32.63 -4.13 12.34
C GLU A 423 32.91 -5.08 13.50
N LYS A 424 34.19 -5.28 13.83
CA LYS A 424 34.61 -6.13 14.95
C LYS A 424 34.15 -5.55 16.28
N ALA A 425 34.23 -4.23 16.45
CA ALA A 425 33.77 -3.54 17.65
C ALA A 425 32.25 -3.72 17.85
N LEU A 426 31.45 -3.50 16.80
CA LEU A 426 30.01 -3.77 16.82
C LEU A 426 29.69 -5.25 17.11
N GLY A 427 30.50 -6.17 16.58
CA GLY A 427 30.39 -7.61 16.87
C GLY A 427 30.64 -7.98 18.35
N ARG A 428 31.15 -7.08 19.19
CA ARG A 428 31.33 -7.30 20.63
C ARG A 428 30.10 -6.98 21.47
N LEU A 429 29.04 -6.44 20.88
CA LEU A 429 27.77 -6.29 21.57
C LEU A 429 27.22 -7.67 21.93
N SER A 430 27.11 -7.94 23.23
CA SER A 430 26.53 -9.18 23.74
C SER A 430 25.02 -9.12 23.65
N SER A 431 24.40 -10.20 23.20
CA SER A 431 22.94 -10.26 23.16
C SER A 431 22.42 -11.68 23.35
N GLY A 432 21.20 -11.81 23.86
CA GLY A 432 20.55 -13.11 24.01
C GLY A 432 20.03 -13.66 22.68
N LEU A 433 19.69 -14.94 22.66
CA LEU A 433 18.97 -15.58 21.56
C LEU A 433 17.50 -15.76 21.90
N TYR A 434 16.65 -15.26 21.01
CA TYR A 434 15.21 -15.24 21.19
C TYR A 434 14.49 -15.67 19.91
N ILE A 435 13.25 -16.11 20.06
CA ILE A 435 12.30 -16.25 18.95
C ILE A 435 11.07 -15.42 19.29
N LEU A 436 10.81 -14.42 18.47
CA LEU A 436 9.57 -13.67 18.48
C LEU A 436 8.52 -14.47 17.71
N THR A 437 7.33 -14.63 18.28
CA THR A 437 6.19 -15.30 17.65
C THR A 437 4.95 -14.43 17.75
N THR A 438 4.12 -14.40 16.71
CA THR A 438 2.91 -13.58 16.67
C THR A 438 1.75 -14.34 16.02
N GLN A 439 0.53 -14.01 16.45
CA GLN A 439 -0.73 -14.48 15.87
C GLN A 439 -1.70 -13.31 15.76
N LYS A 440 -2.18 -13.02 14.54
CA LYS A 440 -3.22 -12.01 14.27
C LYS A 440 -4.30 -12.61 13.38
N GLY A 441 -5.47 -12.88 13.95
CA GLY A 441 -6.52 -13.64 13.24
C GLY A 441 -6.00 -15.01 12.80
N ASN A 442 -5.99 -15.28 11.50
CA ASN A 442 -5.47 -16.52 10.92
C ASN A 442 -3.97 -16.44 10.53
N LEU A 443 -3.35 -15.26 10.61
CA LEU A 443 -1.94 -15.08 10.30
C LEU A 443 -1.07 -15.43 11.51
N SER A 444 -0.06 -16.27 11.27
CA SER A 444 0.93 -16.65 12.27
C SER A 444 2.32 -16.48 11.70
N SER A 445 3.25 -15.89 12.45
CA SER A 445 4.63 -15.72 12.01
C SER A 445 5.61 -15.81 13.16
N ALA A 446 6.88 -16.04 12.81
CA ALA A 446 7.96 -16.14 13.77
C ALA A 446 9.27 -15.60 13.21
N MET A 447 10.10 -15.07 14.11
CA MET A 447 11.37 -14.47 13.78
C MET A 447 12.44 -14.81 14.81
N PHE A 448 13.58 -15.28 14.34
CA PHE A 448 14.79 -15.33 15.17
C PHE A 448 15.30 -13.91 15.45
N ALA A 449 15.41 -13.58 16.73
CA ALA A 449 15.79 -12.25 17.21
C ALA A 449 17.02 -12.35 18.12
N SER A 450 17.92 -11.38 17.97
CA SER A 450 19.06 -11.23 18.88
C SER A 450 19.38 -9.79 19.22
N TRP A 451 18.60 -8.82 18.75
CA TRP A 451 18.71 -7.42 19.17
C TRP A 451 17.52 -7.09 20.06
N VAL A 452 17.65 -7.51 21.32
CA VAL A 452 16.61 -7.37 22.36
C VAL A 452 17.25 -6.85 23.64
N GLY A 453 16.60 -5.87 24.28
CA GLY A 453 17.03 -5.31 25.56
C GLY A 453 15.85 -4.94 26.45
N GLN A 454 16.05 -4.93 27.77
CA GLN A 454 15.07 -4.34 28.67
C GLN A 454 15.16 -2.81 28.58
N ALA A 455 14.02 -2.15 28.39
CA ALA A 455 13.93 -0.73 28.14
C ALA A 455 13.37 0.07 29.31
N SER A 456 12.53 -0.53 30.16
CA SER A 456 11.83 0.20 31.21
C SER A 456 11.36 -0.70 32.37
N PHE A 457 11.16 -0.07 33.53
CA PHE A 457 10.55 -0.69 34.73
C PHE A 457 9.07 -0.29 34.92
N LYS A 458 8.66 0.88 34.42
CA LYS A 458 7.29 1.40 34.53
C LYS A 458 6.86 2.07 33.20
N PRO A 459 5.99 1.43 32.40
CA PRO A 459 5.63 0.01 32.47
C PRO A 459 6.85 -0.92 32.31
N LEU A 460 6.72 -2.21 32.63
CA LEU A 460 7.75 -3.19 32.27
C LEU A 460 7.85 -3.25 30.75
N GLY A 461 9.02 -2.96 30.18
CA GLY A 461 9.15 -2.87 28.74
C GLY A 461 10.48 -3.36 28.20
N ILE A 462 10.44 -3.79 26.94
CA ILE A 462 11.57 -4.27 26.17
C ILE A 462 11.66 -3.53 24.83
N THR A 463 12.84 -3.53 24.24
CA THR A 463 13.05 -3.19 22.83
C THR A 463 13.37 -4.44 22.02
N VAL A 464 12.88 -4.50 20.79
CA VAL A 464 13.25 -5.51 19.80
C VAL A 464 13.51 -4.79 18.49
N ALA A 465 14.67 -5.03 17.86
CA ALA A 465 14.93 -4.53 16.52
C ALA A 465 14.49 -5.55 15.46
N VAL A 466 13.74 -5.08 14.46
CA VAL A 466 13.14 -5.88 13.39
C VAL A 466 13.49 -5.26 12.05
N ALA A 467 14.08 -6.03 11.14
CA ALA A 467 14.41 -5.54 9.80
C ALA A 467 13.13 -5.25 9.00
N LYS A 468 13.11 -4.16 8.24
CA LYS A 468 11.94 -3.71 7.47
C LYS A 468 11.53 -4.68 6.36
N ASP A 469 12.49 -5.46 5.88
CA ASP A 469 12.33 -6.44 4.81
C ASP A 469 11.98 -7.84 5.34
N ARG A 470 11.45 -7.95 6.57
CA ARG A 470 10.94 -9.23 7.10
C ARG A 470 9.43 -9.22 7.09
N ALA A 471 8.84 -10.30 6.58
CA ALA A 471 7.40 -10.55 6.59
C ALA A 471 6.71 -10.24 7.93
N ILE A 472 7.33 -10.64 9.05
CA ILE A 472 6.76 -10.43 10.39
C ILE A 472 6.56 -8.95 10.77
N GLU A 473 7.22 -8.03 10.06
CA GLU A 473 7.16 -6.59 10.34
C GLU A 473 5.73 -6.06 10.24
N SER A 474 4.92 -6.53 9.28
CA SER A 474 3.51 -6.13 9.13
C SER A 474 2.59 -6.66 10.24
N LEU A 475 3.11 -7.50 11.14
CA LEU A 475 2.40 -8.04 12.31
C LEU A 475 2.90 -7.43 13.63
N LEU A 476 3.68 -6.34 13.56
CA LEU A 476 4.30 -5.68 14.71
C LEU A 476 4.07 -4.16 14.71
N HIS A 477 2.90 -3.71 14.26
CA HIS A 477 2.47 -2.32 14.37
C HIS A 477 2.03 -1.98 15.80
N ILE A 478 1.83 -0.69 16.08
CA ILE A 478 1.35 -0.23 17.40
C ILE A 478 0.03 -0.94 17.73
N GLY A 479 -0.07 -1.47 18.96
CA GLY A 479 -1.21 -2.26 19.42
C GLY A 479 -1.12 -3.76 19.12
N ASP A 480 -0.27 -4.19 18.19
CA ASP A 480 -0.06 -5.61 17.91
C ASP A 480 0.62 -6.32 19.10
N ARG A 481 0.37 -7.63 19.18
CA ARG A 481 0.83 -8.47 20.29
C ARG A 481 1.70 -9.59 19.79
N PHE A 482 2.69 -9.96 20.59
CA PHE A 482 3.59 -11.06 20.29
C PHE A 482 4.05 -11.75 21.58
N VAL A 483 4.69 -12.90 21.42
CA VAL A 483 5.42 -13.59 22.49
C VAL A 483 6.90 -13.58 22.17
N LEU A 484 7.71 -13.14 23.13
CA LEU A 484 9.16 -13.27 23.06
C LEU A 484 9.59 -14.54 23.81
N ASN A 485 10.09 -15.52 23.09
CA ASN A 485 10.58 -16.79 23.63
C ASN A 485 12.09 -16.72 23.83
N VAL A 486 12.56 -16.87 25.07
CA VAL A 486 13.99 -16.90 25.42
C VAL A 486 14.52 -18.31 25.20
N LEU A 487 15.65 -18.46 24.50
CA LEU A 487 16.24 -19.76 24.24
C LEU A 487 17.22 -20.18 25.35
N GLU A 488 17.25 -21.47 25.64
CA GLU A 488 18.11 -22.08 26.67
C GLU A 488 19.52 -22.33 26.13
N GLU A 489 20.54 -22.00 26.92
CA GLU A 489 21.92 -22.37 26.66
C GLU A 489 22.05 -23.90 26.56
N GLY A 490 22.75 -24.40 25.54
CA GLY A 490 22.90 -25.82 25.30
C GLY A 490 21.72 -26.52 24.60
N ASN A 491 20.55 -25.87 24.45
CA ASN A 491 19.37 -26.46 23.79
C ASN A 491 18.74 -25.57 22.69
N TYR A 492 19.33 -24.43 22.35
CA TYR A 492 18.79 -23.50 21.35
C TYR A 492 18.97 -23.91 19.89
N GLN A 493 19.92 -24.81 19.57
CA GLN A 493 20.39 -25.03 18.20
C GLN A 493 19.30 -25.57 17.25
N LYS A 494 18.40 -26.42 17.74
CA LYS A 494 17.31 -27.00 16.96
C LYS A 494 16.34 -25.90 16.52
N LEU A 495 15.84 -25.11 17.47
CA LEU A 495 14.94 -23.99 17.20
C LEU A 495 15.63 -22.93 16.33
N MET A 496 16.88 -22.59 16.61
CA MET A 496 17.64 -21.65 15.79
C MET A 496 17.73 -22.10 14.34
N LYS A 497 18.12 -23.36 14.07
CA LYS A 497 18.19 -23.89 12.69
C LYS A 497 16.83 -23.88 12.00
N HIS A 498 15.76 -24.17 12.74
CA HIS A 498 14.39 -24.14 12.22
C HIS A 498 13.98 -22.74 11.77
N PHE A 499 14.08 -21.74 12.66
CA PHE A 499 13.59 -20.38 12.39
C PHE A 499 14.57 -19.51 11.57
N LEU A 500 15.80 -19.96 11.34
CA LEU A 500 16.71 -19.36 10.35
C LEU A 500 16.51 -19.90 8.93
N LYS A 501 15.77 -21.00 8.76
CA LYS A 501 15.51 -21.57 7.44
C LYS A 501 14.59 -20.63 6.65
N ARG A 502 14.99 -20.27 5.43
CA ARG A 502 14.10 -19.63 4.46
C ARG A 502 13.03 -20.64 4.06
N LEU A 503 11.78 -20.30 4.32
CA LEU A 503 10.62 -21.05 3.86
C LEU A 503 10.01 -20.29 2.69
N PRO A 504 9.39 -21.00 1.71
CA PRO A 504 8.66 -20.32 0.66
C PRO A 504 7.49 -19.51 1.27
N PRO A 505 7.07 -18.43 0.61
CA PRO A 505 5.93 -17.63 1.04
C PRO A 505 4.70 -18.50 1.37
N GLY A 506 4.01 -18.16 2.47
CA GLY A 506 2.81 -18.87 2.96
C GLY A 506 3.04 -20.24 3.62
N ALA A 507 4.28 -20.69 3.77
CA ALA A 507 4.58 -21.94 4.49
C ALA A 507 4.39 -21.81 6.01
N ASP A 508 3.94 -22.89 6.66
CA ASP A 508 3.79 -22.93 8.13
C ASP A 508 5.17 -22.85 8.81
N ARG A 509 5.41 -21.72 9.48
CA ARG A 509 6.62 -21.43 10.26
C ARG A 509 6.77 -22.32 11.49
N PHE A 510 5.69 -22.89 12.00
CA PHE A 510 5.65 -23.69 13.22
C PHE A 510 5.56 -25.20 12.96
N ALA A 511 5.60 -25.63 11.69
CA ALA A 511 5.62 -27.04 11.33
C ALA A 511 6.71 -27.79 12.13
N ASP A 512 6.35 -28.92 12.74
CA ASP A 512 7.22 -29.74 13.59
C ASP A 512 7.78 -29.05 14.86
N VAL A 513 7.26 -27.88 15.23
CA VAL A 513 7.59 -27.17 16.47
C VAL A 513 6.41 -27.23 17.43
N LYS A 514 6.62 -27.80 18.61
CA LYS A 514 5.57 -27.87 19.63
C LYS A 514 5.34 -26.49 20.25
N THR A 515 4.10 -26.01 20.21
CA THR A 515 3.69 -24.71 20.77
C THR A 515 2.52 -24.83 21.74
N TYR A 516 2.33 -23.80 22.56
CA TYR A 516 1.15 -23.59 23.42
C TYR A 516 0.61 -22.18 23.20
N PRO A 517 -0.71 -21.94 23.26
CA PRO A 517 -1.26 -20.59 23.12
C PRO A 517 -0.97 -19.74 24.37
N ALA A 518 -0.50 -18.52 24.16
CA ALA A 518 -0.42 -17.47 25.19
C ALA A 518 -1.80 -16.82 25.45
N THR A 519 -1.91 -15.96 26.48
CA THR A 519 -3.16 -15.23 26.74
C THR A 519 -3.48 -14.22 25.64
N ASN A 520 -2.46 -13.68 24.97
CA ASN A 520 -2.61 -12.86 23.77
C ASN A 520 -2.83 -13.66 22.47
N GLY A 521 -2.95 -15.00 22.54
CA GLY A 521 -3.16 -15.89 21.40
C GLY A 521 -1.90 -16.27 20.63
N SER A 522 -0.77 -15.60 20.84
CA SER A 522 0.48 -15.89 20.13
C SER A 522 1.15 -17.19 20.61
N PRO A 523 1.93 -17.89 19.76
CA PRO A 523 2.51 -19.18 20.13
C PRO A 523 3.68 -19.07 21.13
N ILE A 524 3.58 -19.75 22.28
CA ILE A 524 4.71 -20.01 23.18
C ILE A 524 5.41 -21.29 22.72
N LEU A 525 6.73 -21.25 22.54
CA LEU A 525 7.50 -22.45 22.16
C LEU A 525 7.68 -23.36 23.37
N ALA A 526 7.32 -24.64 23.24
CA ALA A 526 7.40 -25.60 24.35
C ALA A 526 8.82 -25.82 24.89
N GLU A 527 9.82 -25.64 24.02
CA GLU A 527 11.24 -25.80 24.35
C GLU A 527 11.89 -24.46 24.80
N ALA A 528 11.12 -23.37 24.98
CA ALA A 528 11.65 -22.10 25.46
C ALA A 528 12.03 -22.13 26.95
N LEU A 529 13.13 -21.46 27.28
CA LEU A 529 13.59 -21.25 28.65
C LEU A 529 12.60 -20.38 29.44
N ALA A 530 12.15 -19.31 28.80
CA ALA A 530 11.18 -18.38 29.34
C ALA A 530 10.36 -17.76 28.20
N TYR A 531 9.21 -17.17 28.53
CA TYR A 531 8.43 -16.40 27.59
C TYR A 531 7.91 -15.10 28.23
N MET A 532 7.65 -14.11 27.37
CA MET A 532 7.04 -12.83 27.73
C MET A 532 5.96 -12.48 26.72
N GLU A 533 4.75 -12.19 27.19
CA GLU A 533 3.66 -11.67 26.38
C GLU A 533 3.78 -10.15 26.28
N CYS A 534 3.92 -9.66 25.05
CA CYS A 534 4.26 -8.29 24.75
C CYS A 534 3.16 -7.61 23.92
N GLU A 535 3.02 -6.31 24.08
CA GLU A 535 2.20 -5.43 23.24
C GLU A 535 3.04 -4.25 22.75
N VAL A 536 3.01 -4.00 21.45
CA VAL A 536 3.77 -2.92 20.80
C VAL A 536 3.19 -1.57 21.20
N LYS A 537 4.04 -0.66 21.67
CA LYS A 537 3.64 0.69 22.10
C LYS A 537 4.19 1.80 21.23
N SER A 538 5.38 1.63 20.66
CA SER A 538 5.95 2.60 19.72
C SER A 538 7.00 1.95 18.83
N ARG A 539 7.33 2.64 17.73
CA ARG A 539 8.31 2.21 16.74
C ARG A 539 9.21 3.40 16.41
N MET A 540 10.48 3.13 16.14
CA MET A 540 11.45 4.14 15.72
C MET A 540 12.15 3.65 14.46
N ASP A 541 12.15 4.49 13.42
CA ASP A 541 12.87 4.21 12.18
C ASP A 541 14.39 4.38 12.40
N CYS A 542 15.16 3.34 12.10
CA CYS A 542 16.62 3.36 12.16
C CYS A 542 17.27 3.16 10.78
N GLY A 543 16.52 3.35 9.69
CA GLY A 543 16.94 3.09 8.32
C GLY A 543 16.47 1.72 7.82
N ASP A 544 17.26 0.68 8.03
CA ASP A 544 16.97 -0.70 7.58
C ASP A 544 16.18 -1.53 8.60
N HIS A 545 16.07 -1.05 9.84
CA HIS A 545 15.33 -1.68 10.93
C HIS A 545 14.36 -0.71 11.59
N TRP A 546 13.30 -1.28 12.16
CA TRP A 546 12.50 -0.67 13.21
C TRP A 546 13.06 -1.06 14.57
N THR A 547 13.25 -0.09 15.46
CA THR A 547 13.36 -0.37 16.90
C THR A 547 11.97 -0.29 17.51
N ILE A 548 11.46 -1.43 17.97
CA ILE A 548 10.10 -1.55 18.51
C ILE A 548 10.17 -1.56 20.03
N TYR A 549 9.46 -0.64 20.68
CA TYR A 549 9.25 -0.65 22.13
C TYR A 549 7.94 -1.35 22.46
N SER A 550 7.98 -2.25 23.43
CA SER A 550 6.82 -3.07 23.80
C SER A 550 6.72 -3.23 25.31
N THR A 551 5.48 -3.22 25.82
CA THR A 551 5.19 -3.49 27.23
C THR A 551 4.95 -4.97 27.45
N VAL A 552 5.44 -5.49 28.58
CA VAL A 552 5.27 -6.88 28.99
C VAL A 552 4.19 -6.97 30.06
N SER A 553 3.19 -7.83 29.84
CA SER A 553 2.06 -8.02 30.76
C SER A 553 2.13 -9.34 31.52
N VAL A 554 2.67 -10.39 30.88
CA VAL A 554 2.77 -11.75 31.44
C VAL A 554 4.14 -12.32 31.09
N GLY A 555 4.73 -13.11 31.99
CA GLY A 555 5.93 -13.88 31.68
C GLY A 555 6.14 -15.02 32.65
N ARG A 556 6.86 -16.05 32.21
CA ARG A 556 7.20 -17.23 33.02
C ARG A 556 8.56 -17.79 32.61
N VAL A 557 9.27 -18.32 33.60
CA VAL A 557 10.49 -19.11 33.41
C VAL A 557 10.18 -20.59 33.61
N SER A 558 10.57 -21.42 32.66
CA SER A 558 10.37 -22.87 32.67
C SER A 558 11.42 -23.60 33.52
N LYS A 559 12.67 -23.13 33.46
CA LYS A 559 13.83 -23.71 34.17
C LYS A 559 14.61 -22.60 34.89
N PRO A 560 14.33 -22.33 36.18
CA PRO A 560 14.91 -21.20 36.90
C PRO A 560 16.44 -21.19 36.96
N ASP A 561 17.07 -22.38 36.98
CA ASP A 561 18.52 -22.53 37.13
C ASP A 561 19.26 -22.61 35.78
N ALA A 562 18.54 -22.65 34.65
CA ALA A 562 19.16 -22.73 33.33
C ALA A 562 19.49 -21.34 32.78
N LEU A 563 20.61 -21.25 32.04
CA LEU A 563 21.10 -19.99 31.49
C LEU A 563 20.47 -19.69 30.12
N PRO A 564 20.23 -18.41 29.80
CA PRO A 564 19.81 -18.02 28.46
C PRO A 564 20.96 -18.16 27.46
N ALA A 565 20.65 -18.61 26.25
CA ALA A 565 21.61 -18.69 25.17
C ALA A 565 22.07 -17.27 24.74
N VAL A 566 23.37 -17.13 24.48
CA VAL A 566 24.00 -15.86 24.09
C VAL A 566 24.47 -15.94 22.64
N HIS A 567 24.25 -14.86 21.88
CA HIS A 567 24.81 -14.68 20.55
C HIS A 567 26.24 -14.16 20.66
N HIS A 568 27.21 -14.95 20.19
CA HIS A 568 28.58 -14.49 20.03
C HIS A 568 28.88 -14.21 18.56
N ARG A 569 29.00 -12.93 18.20
CA ARG A 569 29.36 -12.49 16.84
C ARG A 569 30.83 -12.14 16.73
N LYS A 570 31.39 -12.27 15.53
CA LYS A 570 32.75 -11.79 15.20
C LYS A 570 32.72 -10.39 14.57
N VAL A 571 31.62 -10.04 13.91
CA VAL A 571 31.36 -8.77 13.22
C VAL A 571 29.88 -8.38 13.39
N GLY A 572 29.57 -7.09 13.34
CA GLY A 572 28.23 -6.56 13.63
C GLY A 572 27.34 -6.25 12.42
N ASN A 573 27.85 -6.35 11.19
CA ASN A 573 27.17 -5.90 9.96
C ASN A 573 26.29 -6.97 9.27
N HIS A 574 26.20 -8.18 9.81
CA HIS A 574 25.27 -9.21 9.35
C HIS A 574 24.84 -10.14 10.50
N TYR A 575 23.75 -10.88 10.27
CA TYR A 575 23.14 -11.82 11.20
C TYR A 575 23.86 -13.17 11.27
#